data_AF-U4QU07-F1
#
_entry.id   AF-U4QU07-F1
#
_cell.length_a   1.000
_cell.length_b   1.000
_cell.length_c   1.000
_cell.angle_alpha   90.00
_cell.angle_beta   90.00
_cell.angle_gamma   90.00
#
_symmetry.space_group_name_H-M   'P 1'
#
loop_
_entity.id
_entity.type
_entity.pdbx_description
1 polymer ?
#
loop_
_entity_poly.entity_id
_entity_poly.type
_entity_poly.pdbx_seq_one_letter_code
_entity_poly.pdbx_strand_id
1 'polypeptide(L)' 'MKIKGEKKAIGRVYLPESLDREARKYAETAGVTMSFLVRTALAEFMASDREWQKIKRDKVGR' A
#
# COMPACT_ATOMS: atom_id res chain seq x y z
N MET A 1 -6.06 -18.02 -22.43
CA MET A 1 -6.11 -16.55 -22.61
C MET A 1 -4.82 -15.98 -22.02
N LYS A 2 -3.83 -15.62 -22.85
CA LYS A 2 -2.56 -15.03 -22.35
C LYS A 2 -2.78 -13.55 -22.12
N ILE A 3 -2.78 -13.13 -20.86
CA ILE A 3 -2.93 -11.71 -20.48
C ILE A 3 -1.70 -10.98 -21.05
N LYS A 4 -1.91 -10.24 -22.14
CA LYS A 4 -0.88 -9.42 -22.79
C LYS A 4 -0.45 -8.34 -21.80
N GLY A 5 0.78 -8.46 -21.30
CA GLY A 5 1.56 -7.37 -20.74
C GLY A 5 0.98 -6.76 -19.46
N GLU A 6 1.15 -7.44 -18.32
CA GLU A 6 1.27 -6.69 -17.06
C GLU A 6 2.50 -5.79 -17.20
N LYS A 7 2.29 -4.54 -17.60
CA LYS A 7 3.31 -3.51 -17.44
C LYS A 7 3.57 -3.42 -15.94
N LYS A 8 4.74 -3.89 -15.49
CA LYS A 8 5.22 -3.59 -14.13
C LYS A 8 5.21 -2.07 -14.00
N ALA A 9 4.21 -1.52 -13.32
CA ALA A 9 4.16 -0.11 -13.00
C ALA A 9 5.32 0.15 -12.03
N ILE A 10 6.40 0.73 -12.55
CA ILE A 10 7.53 1.20 -11.74
C ILE A 10 7.17 2.58 -11.24
N GLY A 11 6.55 2.65 -10.06
CA GLY A 11 6.28 3.90 -9.36
C GLY A 11 7.46 4.30 -8.49
N ARG A 12 7.79 5.59 -8.44
CA ARG A 12 8.68 6.16 -7.42
C ARG A 12 7.81 6.66 -6.27
N VAL A 13 8.17 6.30 -5.05
CA VAL A 13 7.53 6.80 -3.83
C VAL A 13 8.57 7.61 -3.08
N TYR A 14 8.20 8.84 -2.72
CA TYR A 14 9.02 9.67 -1.85
C TYR A 14 8.49 9.54 -0.43
N LEU A 15 9.38 9.19 0.49
CA LEU A 15 9.11 9.14 1.92
C LEU A 15 9.91 10.24 2.61
N PRO A 16 9.32 10.95 3.59
CA PRO A 16 10.08 11.80 4.49
C PRO A 16 11.21 11.00 5.18
N GLU A 17 12.33 11.65 5.48
CA GLU A 17 13.54 10.97 5.98
C GLU A 17 13.27 10.11 7.24
N SER A 18 12.48 10.65 8.19
CA SER A 18 12.11 9.91 9.41
C SER A 18 11.36 8.61 9.09
N LEU A 19 10.42 8.67 8.15
CA LEU A 19 9.61 7.53 7.73
C LEU A 19 10.43 6.52 6.90
N ASP A 20 11.33 6.99 6.04
CA ASP A 20 12.24 6.12 5.27
C ASP A 20 13.15 5.32 6.21
N ARG A 21 13.73 5.98 7.23
CA ARG A 21 14.59 5.35 8.23
C ARG A 21 13.86 4.28 9.01
N GLU A 22 12.64 4.58 9.45
CA GLU A 22 11.79 3.64 10.19
C GLU A 22 11.37 2.45 9.32
N ALA A 23 10.91 2.72 8.09
CA ALA A 23 10.50 1.68 7.15
C ALA A 23 11.66 0.72 6.82
N ARG A 24 12.89 1.23 6.64
CA ARG A 24 14.11 0.42 6.45
C ARG A 24 14.34 -0.53 7.61
N LYS A 25 14.31 -0.02 8.84
CA LYS A 25 14.47 -0.84 10.04
C LYS A 25 13.41 -1.93 10.13
N TYR A 26 12.15 -1.61 9.82
CA TYR A 26 11.07 -2.60 9.79
C TYR A 26 11.27 -3.67 8.72
N ALA A 27 11.64 -3.27 7.51
CA ALA A 27 11.88 -4.20 6.40
C ALA A 27 13.03 -5.17 6.72
N GLU A 28 14.13 -4.65 7.28
CA GLU A 28 15.26 -5.46 7.75
C GLU A 28 14.84 -6.43 8.85
N THR A 29 14.13 -5.95 9.87
CA THR A 29 13.67 -6.77 11.00
C THR A 29 12.73 -7.89 10.54
N ALA A 30 11.85 -7.60 9.58
CA ALA A 30 10.90 -8.57 9.04
C ALA A 30 11.49 -9.46 7.94
N GLY A 31 12.74 -9.23 7.50
CA GLY A 31 13.37 -10.00 6.42
C GLY A 31 12.71 -9.82 5.05
N VAL A 32 12.09 -8.66 4.79
CA VAL A 32 11.37 -8.36 3.54
C VAL A 32 12.01 -7.21 2.78
N THR A 33 11.76 -7.14 1.46
CA THR A 33 12.22 -6.00 0.67
C THR A 33 11.38 -4.75 0.96
N MET A 34 11.99 -3.57 0.80
CA MET A 34 11.27 -2.29 0.89
C MET A 34 10.06 -2.22 -0.06
N SER A 35 10.24 -2.74 -1.27
CA SER A 35 9.16 -2.80 -2.27
C SER A 35 7.98 -3.65 -1.81
N PHE A 36 8.23 -4.73 -1.07
CA PHE A 36 7.18 -5.57 -0.52
C PHE A 36 6.45 -4.83 0.60
N LEU A 37 7.19 -4.28 1.56
CA LEU A 37 6.63 -3.52 2.69
C LEU A 37 5.70 -2.38 2.20
N VAL A 38 6.16 -1.57 1.25
CA VAL A 38 5.37 -0.44 0.71
C VAL A 38 4.11 -0.93 -0.01
N ARG A 39 4.18 -2.01 -0.79
CA ARG A 39 3.00 -2.57 -1.47
C ARG A 39 1.97 -3.10 -0.47
N THR A 40 2.42 -3.78 0.58
CA THR A 40 1.55 -4.31 1.63
C THR A 40 0.85 -3.17 2.37
N ALA A 41 1.60 -2.14 2.80
CA ALA A 41 1.02 -0.98 3.48
C ALA A 41 -0.04 -0.27 2.62
N LEU A 42 0.23 -0.08 1.32
CA LEU A 42 -0.74 0.52 0.39
C LEU A 42 -1.97 -0.36 0.19
N ALA A 43 -1.80 -1.68 0.12
CA ALA A 43 -2.90 -2.62 -0.03
C ALA A 43 -3.82 -2.60 1.19
N GLU A 44 -3.26 -2.59 2.40
CA GLU A 44 -4.00 -2.47 3.65
C GLU A 44 -4.75 -1.14 3.73
N PHE A 45 -4.08 -0.03 3.45
CA PHE A 45 -4.71 1.29 3.41
C PHE A 45 -5.91 1.33 2.45
N MET A 46 -5.75 0.82 1.24
CA MET A 46 -6.83 0.76 0.25
C MET A 46 -7.96 -0.21 0.62
N ALA A 47 -7.67 -1.25 1.38
CA ALA A 47 -8.71 -2.16 1.89
C ALA A 47 -9.54 -1.45 2.95
N SER A 48 -8.89 -0.80 3.91
CA SER A 48 -9.54 -0.03 4.97
C SER A 48 -10.34 1.17 4.43
N ASP A 49 -9.81 1.91 3.45
CA ASP A 49 -10.55 3.01 2.82
C ASP A 49 -11.80 2.50 2.11
N ARG A 50 -11.71 1.40 1.34
CA ARG A 50 -12.89 0.80 0.69
C ARG A 50 -13.95 0.38 1.68
N GLU A 51 -13.56 -0.22 2.80
CA GLU A 51 -14.48 -0.58 3.88
C GLU A 51 -15.14 0.66 4.49
N TRP A 52 -14.34 1.71 4.75
CA TRP A 52 -14.85 2.97 5.28
C TRP A 52 -15.83 3.66 4.32
N GLN A 53 -15.52 3.73 3.02
CA GLN A 53 -16.43 4.31 2.02
C GLN A 53 -17.75 3.53 1.94
N LYS A 54 -17.71 2.20 2.10
CA LYS A 54 -18.92 1.37 2.16
C LYS A 54 -19.76 1.73 3.39
N ILE A 55 -19.16 1.78 4.57
CA ILE A 55 -19.85 2.14 5.83
C ILE A 55 -20.45 3.55 5.72
N LYS A 56 -19.71 4.52 5.18
CA LYS A 56 -20.17 5.90 5.00
C LYS A 56 -21.39 5.96 4.08
N ARG A 57 -21.35 5.26 2.95
CA ARG A 57 -22.49 5.19 2.02
C ARG A 57 -23.73 4.59 2.70
N ASP A 58 -23.55 3.52 3.47
CA ASP A 58 -24.65 2.79 4.09
C ASP A 58 -25.26 3.53 5.30
N LYS A 59 -24.49 4.39 6.00
CA LYS A 59 -24.96 5.13 7.20
C LYS A 59 -25.29 6.61 7.00
N VAL A 60 -24.63 7.28 6.06
CA VAL A 60 -24.72 8.75 5.89
C VAL A 60 -25.55 9.12 4.64
N GLY A 61 -25.89 8.15 3.78
CA GLY A 61 -26.73 8.35 2.60
C GLY A 61 -28.23 8.48 2.86
N ARG A 62 -28.66 9.14 3.96
CA ARG A 62 -30.05 9.58 4.19
C ARG A 62 -30.10 11.09 4.32
#